data_AF-A0A0M0J6R7-F1
#
_entry.id   AF-A0A0M0J6R7-F1
#
_cell.length_a   1.000
_cell.length_b   1.000
_cell.length_c   1.000
_cell.angle_alpha   90.00
_cell.angle_beta   90.00
_cell.angle_gamma   90.00
#
_symmetry.space_group_name_H-M   'P 1'
#
loop_
_entity.id
_entity.type
_entity.pdbx_description
1 polymer ?
#
loop_
_entity_poly.entity_id
_entity_poly.type
_entity_poly.pdbx_seq_one_letter_code
_entity_poly.pdbx_strand_id
1 'polypeptide(L)'
;MAALEVEPQIMRNGERCQPRELLWDFLDGGSAIINRIDRLWPPIGRLCSALRADFLHVFAVMYLTPRDSRAVPAHTDDQDVFILQLAGRKAWTVYGSPIELPCTHEQLGKTEPIARSLWENELREPILTAELAPGSLLYLPRGFVHEARCTKAGGSSLHVTLTVQTSDLNWRTFLRDGLVELQRTNEAARR
;
A
#
# COMPACT_ATOMS: atom_id res chain seq x y z
N MET A 1 -26.44 -4.06 -13.34
CA MET A 1 -25.01 -3.88 -13.02
C MET A 1 -24.52 -5.19 -12.45
N ALA A 2 -23.56 -5.87 -13.10
CA ALA A 2 -22.90 -7.02 -12.48
C ALA A 2 -22.24 -6.54 -11.18
N ALA A 3 -22.46 -7.23 -10.07
CA ALA A 3 -21.72 -6.96 -8.84
C ALA A 3 -20.24 -7.13 -9.16
N LEU A 4 -19.43 -6.10 -8.87
CA LEU A 4 -17.98 -6.25 -8.91
C LEU A 4 -17.61 -7.24 -7.81
N GLU A 5 -17.38 -8.50 -8.17
CA GLU A 5 -16.80 -9.48 -7.27
C GLU A 5 -15.35 -9.07 -7.01
N VAL A 6 -15.11 -8.50 -5.83
CA VAL A 6 -13.78 -8.27 -5.31
C VAL A 6 -13.53 -9.36 -4.28
N GLU A 7 -12.76 -10.36 -4.67
CA GLU A 7 -12.33 -11.39 -3.74
C GLU A 7 -11.21 -10.87 -2.83
N PRO A 8 -11.30 -11.12 -1.52
CA PRO A 8 -10.23 -10.77 -0.59
C PRO A 8 -8.98 -11.61 -0.89
N GLN A 9 -7.82 -10.97 -0.89
CA GLN A 9 -6.54 -11.66 -0.88
C GLN A 9 -6.18 -12.04 0.56
N ILE A 10 -5.77 -13.28 0.79
CA ILE A 10 -5.36 -13.76 2.11
C ILE A 10 -3.84 -13.83 2.19
N MET A 11 -3.28 -13.22 3.24
CA MET A 11 -1.85 -13.20 3.53
C MET A 11 -1.56 -13.82 4.90
N ARG A 12 -0.59 -14.73 4.99
CA ARG A 12 -0.09 -15.26 6.26
C ARG A 12 1.39 -15.00 6.39
N ASN A 13 1.79 -14.31 7.45
CA ASN A 13 3.19 -13.99 7.74
C ASN A 13 3.94 -13.28 6.59
N GLY A 14 3.21 -12.58 5.71
CA GLY A 14 3.77 -11.89 4.56
C GLY A 14 3.65 -12.64 3.23
N GLU A 15 3.13 -13.87 3.22
CA GLU A 15 2.98 -14.68 2.01
C GLU A 15 1.52 -14.84 1.60
N ARG A 16 1.25 -14.81 0.30
CA ARG A 16 -0.10 -15.01 -0.23
C ARG A 16 -0.50 -16.48 -0.11
N CYS A 17 -1.71 -16.72 0.39
CA CYS A 17 -2.28 -18.06 0.52
C CYS A 17 -3.52 -18.23 -0.36
N GLN A 18 -3.83 -19.47 -0.71
CA GLN A 18 -5.13 -19.81 -1.31
C GLN A 18 -6.23 -19.60 -0.27
N PRO A 19 -7.26 -18.79 -0.55
CA PRO A 19 -8.38 -18.61 0.36
C PRO A 19 -9.14 -19.93 0.57
N ARG A 20 -9.60 -20.17 1.81
CA ARG A 20 -10.51 -21.28 2.15
C ARG A 20 -11.89 -20.70 2.41
N GLU A 21 -12.05 -20.11 3.59
CA GLU A 21 -13.19 -19.27 3.96
C GLU A 21 -12.65 -18.13 4.80
N LEU A 22 -13.11 -16.90 4.52
CA LEU A 22 -12.55 -15.68 5.09
C LEU A 22 -12.45 -15.72 6.63
N LEU A 23 -13.49 -16.22 7.31
CA LEU A 23 -13.52 -16.31 8.76
C LEU A 23 -12.47 -17.30 9.28
N TRP A 24 -12.38 -18.49 8.69
CA TRP A 24 -11.39 -19.50 9.11
C TRP A 24 -9.96 -19.04 8.81
N ASP A 25 -9.75 -18.40 7.67
CA ASP A 25 -8.44 -17.85 7.34
C ASP A 25 -8.03 -16.75 8.32
N PHE A 26 -8.97 -15.90 8.75
CA PHE A 26 -8.71 -14.88 9.75
C PHE A 26 -8.42 -15.48 11.14
N LEU A 27 -9.19 -16.47 11.57
CA LEU A 27 -8.99 -17.16 12.85
C LEU A 27 -7.65 -17.92 12.88
N ASP A 28 -7.17 -18.42 11.73
CA ASP A 28 -5.88 -19.07 11.57
C ASP A 28 -4.70 -18.09 11.35
N GLY A 29 -4.89 -16.80 11.65
CA GLY A 29 -3.82 -15.79 11.59
C GLY A 29 -3.62 -15.14 10.22
N GLY A 30 -4.49 -15.42 9.25
CA GLY A 30 -4.50 -14.80 7.93
C GLY A 30 -5.04 -13.36 7.95
N SER A 31 -4.28 -12.44 7.37
CA SER A 31 -4.77 -11.10 7.05
C SER A 31 -5.56 -11.11 5.75
N ALA A 32 -6.70 -10.42 5.72
CA ALA A 32 -7.46 -10.19 4.50
C ALA A 32 -7.14 -8.80 3.93
N ILE A 33 -6.88 -8.73 2.63
CA ILE A 33 -6.66 -7.51 1.87
C ILE A 33 -7.77 -7.39 0.83
N ILE A 34 -8.55 -6.30 0.90
CA ILE A 34 -9.62 -6.02 -0.04
C ILE A 34 -9.19 -4.83 -0.89
N ASN A 35 -8.72 -5.13 -2.10
CA ASN A 35 -8.35 -4.11 -3.07
C ASN A 35 -9.59 -3.38 -3.58
N ARG A 36 -9.44 -2.09 -3.92
CA ARG A 36 -10.51 -1.28 -4.49
C ARG A 36 -11.77 -1.22 -3.62
N ILE A 37 -11.59 -1.13 -2.30
CA ILE A 37 -12.72 -1.03 -1.37
C ILE A 37 -13.56 0.24 -1.63
N ASP A 38 -12.97 1.26 -2.26
CA ASP A 38 -13.66 2.45 -2.78
C ASP A 38 -14.82 2.11 -3.73
N ARG A 39 -14.78 0.96 -4.41
CA ARG A 39 -15.84 0.50 -5.32
C ARG A 39 -16.96 -0.27 -4.64
N LEU A 40 -16.73 -0.78 -3.43
CA LEU A 40 -17.68 -1.64 -2.71
C LEU A 40 -18.34 -0.92 -1.55
N TRP A 41 -17.60 -0.02 -0.88
CA TRP A 41 -18.07 0.65 0.34
C TRP A 41 -18.28 2.15 0.07
N PRO A 42 -19.54 2.60 -0.09
CA PRO A 42 -19.85 3.96 -0.52
C PRO A 42 -19.22 5.09 0.33
N PRO A 43 -19.08 5.00 1.66
CA PRO A 43 -18.37 5.99 2.46
C PRO A 43 -16.92 6.19 2.02
N ILE A 44 -16.17 5.11 1.74
CA ILE A 44 -14.78 5.20 1.27
C ILE A 44 -14.74 5.70 -0.17
N GLY A 45 -15.67 5.26 -1.03
CA GLY A 45 -15.79 5.78 -2.38
C GLY A 45 -16.02 7.30 -2.42
N ARG A 46 -16.89 7.82 -1.54
CA ARG A 46 -17.10 9.27 -1.38
C ARG A 46 -15.86 9.98 -0.86
N LEU A 47 -15.15 9.40 0.11
CA LEU A 47 -13.90 9.97 0.62
C LEU A 47 -12.83 10.08 -0.49
N CYS A 48 -12.60 9.00 -1.24
CA CYS A 48 -11.69 9.02 -2.39
C CYS A 48 -12.13 10.05 -3.44
N SER A 49 -13.43 10.19 -3.69
CA SER A 49 -13.96 11.19 -4.63
C SER A 49 -13.77 12.63 -4.15
N ALA A 50 -13.91 12.89 -2.85
CA ALA A 50 -13.71 14.22 -2.28
C ALA A 50 -12.25 14.67 -2.39
N LEU A 51 -11.31 13.74 -2.18
CA LEU A 51 -9.87 13.98 -2.31
C LEU A 51 -9.42 14.25 -3.75
N ARG A 52 -10.29 14.06 -4.76
CA ARG A 52 -9.97 14.39 -6.16
C ARG A 52 -9.84 15.89 -6.43
N ALA A 53 -10.29 16.74 -5.52
CA ALA A 53 -10.06 18.17 -5.61
C ALA A 53 -8.55 18.52 -5.50
N ASP A 54 -7.81 17.74 -4.71
CA ASP A 54 -6.39 17.97 -4.43
C ASP A 54 -5.47 16.98 -5.15
N PHE A 55 -5.96 15.77 -5.43
CA PHE A 55 -5.18 14.69 -6.05
C PHE A 55 -5.84 14.16 -7.33
N LEU A 56 -5.07 13.99 -8.40
CA LEU A 56 -5.61 13.53 -9.69
C LEU A 56 -6.36 12.19 -9.61
N HIS A 57 -5.82 11.24 -8.84
CA HIS A 57 -6.49 9.95 -8.62
C HIS A 57 -6.16 9.37 -7.25
N VAL A 58 -7.21 8.98 -6.54
CA VAL A 58 -7.16 8.31 -5.23
C VAL A 58 -8.05 7.07 -5.26
N PHE A 59 -7.54 5.96 -4.75
CA PHE A 59 -8.31 4.73 -4.52
C PHE A 59 -7.98 4.17 -3.13
N ALA A 60 -8.67 3.11 -2.70
CA ALA A 60 -8.48 2.58 -1.36
C ALA A 60 -8.29 1.06 -1.32
N VAL A 61 -7.50 0.61 -0.35
CA VAL A 61 -7.31 -0.80 0.00
C VAL A 61 -7.63 -0.98 1.48
N MET A 62 -8.42 -2.01 1.83
CA MET A 62 -8.71 -2.32 3.22
C MET A 62 -7.87 -3.51 3.68
N TYR A 63 -7.37 -3.44 4.91
CA TYR A 63 -6.61 -4.50 5.55
C TYR A 63 -7.25 -4.88 6.89
N LEU A 64 -7.62 -6.15 7.01
CA LEU A 64 -8.06 -6.77 8.25
C LEU A 64 -6.99 -7.77 8.70
N THR A 65 -6.30 -7.46 9.79
CA THR A 65 -5.16 -8.25 10.30
C THR A 65 -5.49 -8.83 11.68
N PRO A 66 -5.43 -10.16 11.89
CA PRO A 66 -5.70 -10.76 13.17
C PRO A 66 -4.59 -10.46 14.19
N ARG A 67 -4.85 -10.84 15.44
CA ARG A 67 -3.89 -10.70 16.54
C ARG A 67 -2.59 -11.43 16.22
N ASP A 68 -1.46 -10.85 16.63
CA ASP A 68 -0.12 -11.45 16.53
C ASP A 68 0.30 -11.86 15.10
N SER A 69 -0.14 -11.11 14.10
CA SER A 69 0.20 -11.36 12.70
C SER A 69 0.54 -10.07 11.95
N ARG A 70 0.98 -10.25 10.70
CA ARG A 70 1.23 -9.18 9.72
C ARG A 70 0.71 -9.60 8.35
N ALA A 71 0.31 -8.62 7.54
CA ALA A 71 -0.17 -8.85 6.19
C ALA A 71 0.97 -8.87 5.16
N VAL A 72 1.90 -7.92 5.29
CA VAL A 72 2.98 -7.68 4.32
C VAL A 72 4.30 -7.53 5.10
N PRO A 73 5.43 -8.07 4.62
CA PRO A 73 6.74 -7.79 5.21
C PRO A 73 7.15 -6.32 4.98
N ALA A 74 8.31 -5.93 5.52
CA ALA A 74 8.88 -4.61 5.26
C ALA A 74 9.10 -4.38 3.75
N HIS A 75 8.60 -3.24 3.25
CA HIS A 75 8.63 -2.92 1.82
C HIS A 75 8.49 -1.41 1.58
N THR A 76 8.68 -0.98 0.33
CA THR A 76 8.36 0.37 -0.14
C THR A 76 7.18 0.35 -1.09
N ASP A 77 6.34 1.36 -1.04
CA ASP A 77 5.34 1.63 -2.08
C ASP A 77 5.88 2.64 -3.10
N ASP A 78 5.45 2.50 -4.35
CA ASP A 78 5.68 3.48 -5.42
C ASP A 78 4.63 4.62 -5.41
N GLN A 79 3.70 4.55 -4.46
CA GLN A 79 2.57 5.46 -4.29
C GLN A 79 2.58 6.09 -2.91
N ASP A 80 2.11 7.33 -2.84
CA ASP A 80 1.89 8.02 -1.58
C ASP A 80 0.62 7.49 -0.93
N VAL A 81 0.67 7.26 0.38
CA VAL A 81 -0.47 6.66 1.09
C VAL A 81 -0.86 7.40 2.35
N PHE A 82 -2.16 7.42 2.62
CA PHE A 82 -2.74 7.83 3.90
C PHE A 82 -3.41 6.63 4.54
N ILE A 83 -2.89 6.20 5.69
CA ILE A 83 -3.37 5.06 6.46
C ILE A 83 -4.33 5.59 7.52
N LEU A 84 -5.62 5.27 7.36
CA LEU A 84 -6.68 5.60 8.29
C LEU A 84 -7.05 4.37 9.12
N GLN A 85 -6.80 4.41 10.42
CA GLN A 85 -7.12 3.32 11.33
C GLN A 85 -8.59 3.36 11.72
N LEU A 86 -9.33 2.28 11.46
CA LEU A 86 -10.78 2.21 11.66
C LEU A 86 -11.19 1.45 12.93
N ALA A 87 -10.51 0.33 13.22
CA ALA A 87 -10.80 -0.47 14.41
C ALA A 87 -9.54 -1.16 14.92
N GLY A 88 -9.48 -1.42 16.22
CA GLY A 88 -8.33 -2.08 16.84
C GLY A 88 -7.04 -1.28 16.73
N ARG A 89 -5.89 -1.93 16.92
CA ARG A 89 -4.58 -1.29 16.99
C ARG A 89 -3.55 -1.97 16.11
N LYS A 90 -2.68 -1.19 15.47
CA LYS A 90 -1.57 -1.72 14.66
C LYS A 90 -0.29 -0.97 14.96
N ALA A 91 0.79 -1.71 15.22
CA ALA A 91 2.12 -1.14 15.37
C ALA A 91 2.74 -0.96 13.99
N TRP A 92 3.19 0.25 13.70
CA TRP A 92 3.84 0.66 12.46
C TRP A 92 5.28 1.08 12.77
N THR A 93 6.18 0.62 11.91
CA THR A 93 7.58 1.03 11.89
C THR A 93 7.89 1.56 10.50
N VAL A 94 8.45 2.76 10.43
CA VAL A 94 8.88 3.40 9.19
C VAL A 94 10.36 3.73 9.29
N TYR A 95 11.09 3.42 8.22
CA TYR A 95 12.52 3.65 8.06
C TYR A 95 12.76 4.65 6.92
N GLY A 96 14.02 4.91 6.60
CA GLY A 96 14.39 5.77 5.47
C GLY A 96 13.92 5.25 4.10
N SER A 97 14.22 6.02 3.06
CA SER A 97 13.90 5.73 1.66
C SER A 97 15.19 5.49 0.86
N PRO A 98 15.66 4.24 0.74
CA PRO A 98 16.89 3.92 0.00
C PRO A 98 16.86 4.36 -1.46
N ILE A 99 15.67 4.31 -2.07
CA ILE A 99 15.40 4.82 -3.40
C ILE A 99 14.35 5.90 -3.24
N GLU A 100 14.70 7.15 -3.51
CA GLU A 100 13.75 8.25 -3.48
C GLU A 100 12.78 8.16 -4.67
N LEU A 101 11.49 8.34 -4.40
CA LEU A 101 10.45 8.42 -5.42
C LEU A 101 10.45 7.23 -6.42
N PRO A 102 10.50 5.97 -5.95
CA PRO A 102 10.72 4.82 -6.82
C PRO A 102 9.56 4.65 -7.79
N CYS A 103 9.86 4.20 -9.01
CA CYS A 103 8.85 3.59 -9.87
C CYS A 103 8.56 2.14 -9.46
N THR A 104 7.52 1.54 -10.03
CA THR A 104 7.04 0.20 -9.66
C THR A 104 8.14 -0.89 -9.68
N HIS A 105 9.07 -0.85 -10.65
CA HIS A 105 10.17 -1.81 -10.76
C HIS A 105 11.33 -1.58 -9.77
N GLU A 106 11.32 -0.45 -9.07
CA GLU A 106 12.34 -0.05 -8.09
C GLU A 106 11.86 -0.30 -6.65
N GLN A 107 10.62 -0.79 -6.47
CA GLN A 107 10.09 -1.09 -5.15
C GLN A 107 10.86 -2.21 -4.47
N LEU A 108 11.23 -1.98 -3.20
CA LEU A 108 11.91 -2.95 -2.35
C LEU A 108 10.88 -3.77 -1.55
N GLY A 109 11.19 -5.05 -1.28
CA GLY A 109 10.36 -5.89 -0.40
C GLY A 109 9.07 -6.45 -1.03
N LYS A 110 8.83 -6.22 -2.33
CA LYS A 110 7.64 -6.73 -3.05
C LYS A 110 7.85 -8.12 -3.63
N THR A 111 8.96 -8.33 -4.33
CA THR A 111 9.30 -9.62 -4.98
C THR A 111 10.34 -10.38 -4.18
N GLU A 112 11.33 -9.66 -3.66
CA GLU A 112 12.43 -10.20 -2.86
C GLU A 112 12.55 -9.43 -1.55
N PRO A 113 13.05 -10.07 -0.48
CA PRO A 113 13.34 -9.39 0.77
C PRO A 113 14.31 -8.22 0.56
N ILE A 114 14.13 -7.16 1.34
CA ILE A 114 15.06 -6.01 1.32
C ILE A 114 16.48 -6.51 1.65
N ALA A 115 17.44 -6.12 0.81
CA ALA A 115 18.83 -6.54 0.93
C ALA A 115 19.41 -6.23 2.32
N ARG A 116 20.17 -7.19 2.87
CA ARG A 116 20.78 -7.07 4.21
C ARG A 116 21.67 -5.83 4.35
N SER A 117 22.39 -5.45 3.31
CA SER A 117 23.24 -4.26 3.30
C SER A 117 22.46 -2.96 3.53
N LEU A 118 21.19 -2.89 3.12
CA LEU A 118 20.34 -1.72 3.38
C LEU A 118 19.96 -1.64 4.87
N TRP A 119 19.66 -2.77 5.50
CA TRP A 119 19.41 -2.85 6.95
C TRP A 119 20.62 -2.46 7.80
N GLU A 120 21.82 -2.81 7.35
CA GLU A 120 23.06 -2.50 8.07
C GLU A 120 23.48 -1.03 7.94
N ASN A 121 22.98 -0.30 6.93
CA ASN A 121 23.38 1.07 6.62
C ASN A 121 22.20 2.06 6.68
N GLU A 122 21.32 2.02 5.68
CA GLU A 122 20.30 3.06 5.41
C GLU A 122 19.01 2.88 6.24
N LEU A 123 18.73 1.65 6.69
CA LEU A 123 17.49 1.28 7.40
C LEU A 123 17.75 0.85 8.85
N ARG A 124 18.92 1.21 9.40
CA ARG A 124 19.37 0.74 10.72
C ARG A 124 18.43 1.15 11.85
N GLU A 125 17.95 2.39 11.81
CA GLU A 125 17.07 2.95 12.83
C GLU A 125 15.76 3.41 12.19
N PRO A 126 14.61 3.12 12.82
CA PRO A 126 13.34 3.64 12.34
C PRO A 126 13.28 5.15 12.54
N ILE A 127 12.77 5.86 11.54
CA ILE A 127 12.49 7.29 11.62
C ILE A 127 11.16 7.57 12.34
N LEU A 128 10.27 6.57 12.37
CA LEU A 128 8.99 6.64 13.08
C LEU A 128 8.60 5.25 13.58
N THR A 129 8.20 5.20 14.85
CA THR A 129 7.44 4.08 15.41
C THR A 129 6.15 4.63 15.98
N ALA A 130 5.02 4.02 15.64
CA ALA A 130 3.71 4.47 16.08
C ALA A 130 2.76 3.30 16.28
N GLU A 131 1.89 3.38 17.29
CA GLU A 131 0.72 2.51 17.39
C GLU A 131 -0.52 3.30 16.96
N LEU A 132 -1.10 2.94 15.82
CA LEU A 132 -2.32 3.57 15.34
C LEU A 132 -3.53 2.96 16.04
N ALA A 133 -4.40 3.81 16.56
CA ALA A 133 -5.69 3.45 17.16
C ALA A 133 -6.84 4.07 16.33
N PRO A 134 -8.11 3.70 16.55
CA PRO A 134 -9.21 4.20 15.74
C PRO A 134 -9.24 5.74 15.68
N GLY A 135 -9.29 6.29 14.47
CA GLY A 135 -9.23 7.73 14.22
C GLY A 135 -7.82 8.29 13.97
N SER A 136 -6.76 7.51 14.21
CA SER A 136 -5.40 7.89 13.81
C SER A 136 -5.25 7.91 12.29
N LEU A 137 -4.46 8.87 11.79
CA LEU A 137 -4.08 9.01 10.40
C LEU A 137 -2.55 9.05 10.31
N LEU A 138 -1.96 8.22 9.45
CA LEU A 138 -0.54 8.24 9.12
C LEU A 138 -0.38 8.49 7.63
N TYR A 139 0.31 9.57 7.27
CA TYR A 139 0.78 9.79 5.90
C TYR A 139 2.15 9.13 5.73
N LEU A 140 2.32 8.42 4.62
CA LEU A 140 3.59 7.82 4.22
C LEU A 140 3.90 8.21 2.77
N PRO A 141 4.98 8.98 2.53
CA PRO A 141 5.44 9.26 1.18
C PRO A 141 5.93 7.98 0.49
N ARG A 142 5.79 7.91 -0.84
CA ARG A 142 6.37 6.79 -1.60
C ARG A 142 7.88 6.65 -1.36
N GLY A 143 8.37 5.41 -1.40
CA GLY A 143 9.80 5.09 -1.21
C GLY A 143 10.22 4.81 0.23
N PHE A 144 9.44 5.23 1.23
CA PHE A 144 9.77 4.95 2.63
C PHE A 144 9.51 3.48 2.97
N VAL A 145 10.54 2.80 3.47
CA VAL A 145 10.41 1.41 3.92
C VAL A 145 9.53 1.37 5.16
N HIS A 146 8.51 0.52 5.15
CA HIS A 146 7.58 0.42 6.26
C HIS A 146 7.11 -1.00 6.46
N GLU A 147 6.73 -1.30 7.70
CA GLU A 147 6.07 -2.54 8.08
C GLU A 147 5.03 -2.28 9.16
N ALA A 148 4.03 -3.17 9.21
CA ALA A 148 2.95 -3.06 10.17
C ALA A 148 2.54 -4.43 10.71
N ARG A 149 2.39 -4.54 12.02
CA ARG A 149 1.95 -5.78 12.69
C ARG A 149 0.94 -5.52 13.79
N CYS A 150 0.05 -6.49 13.98
CA CYS A 150 -0.76 -6.59 15.17
C CYS A 150 0.06 -7.27 16.27
N THR A 151 0.06 -6.72 17.48
CA THR A 151 0.74 -7.34 18.63
C THR A 151 -0.21 -8.27 19.38
N LYS A 152 0.35 -9.15 20.22
CA LYS A 152 -0.47 -9.94 21.16
C LYS A 152 -1.31 -9.04 22.08
N ALA A 153 -0.81 -7.88 22.49
CA ALA A 153 -1.57 -6.99 23.38
C ALA A 153 -2.63 -6.16 22.63
N GLY A 154 -2.34 -5.74 21.39
CA GLY A 154 -3.19 -4.84 20.61
C GLY A 154 -4.41 -5.49 19.95
N GLY A 155 -4.48 -6.83 19.92
CA GLY A 155 -5.59 -7.55 19.29
C GLY A 155 -5.54 -7.50 17.77
N SER A 156 -6.71 -7.57 17.12
CA SER A 156 -6.83 -7.41 15.67
C SER A 156 -6.86 -5.93 15.26
N SER A 157 -6.68 -5.67 13.96
CA SER A 157 -6.69 -4.33 13.38
C SER A 157 -7.49 -4.29 12.09
N LEU A 158 -8.19 -3.18 11.87
CA LEU A 158 -8.79 -2.79 10.60
C LEU A 158 -8.31 -1.39 10.21
N HIS A 159 -7.69 -1.26 9.05
CA HIS A 159 -7.37 0.05 8.48
C HIS A 159 -7.72 0.10 7.00
N VAL A 160 -7.88 1.33 6.51
CA VAL A 160 -7.97 1.62 5.08
C VAL A 160 -6.77 2.46 4.69
N THR A 161 -6.09 2.05 3.64
CA THR A 161 -5.03 2.79 2.99
C THR A 161 -5.63 3.52 1.80
N LEU A 162 -5.65 4.85 1.85
CA LEU A 162 -5.98 5.72 0.72
C LEU A 162 -4.69 5.94 -0.06
N THR A 163 -4.73 5.67 -1.36
CA THR A 163 -3.54 5.59 -2.19
C THR A 163 -3.62 6.61 -3.31
N VAL A 164 -2.60 7.47 -3.39
CA VAL A 164 -2.43 8.49 -4.42
C VAL A 164 -1.41 7.97 -5.44
N GLN A 165 -1.79 7.94 -6.72
CA GLN A 165 -0.97 7.33 -7.79
C GLN A 165 0.24 8.19 -8.22
N THR A 166 1.17 8.45 -7.30
CA THR A 166 2.30 9.36 -7.54
C THR A 166 3.36 8.77 -8.49
N SER A 167 3.55 7.43 -8.57
CA SER A 167 4.40 6.77 -9.59
C SER A 167 3.81 6.79 -11.00
N ASP A 168 2.49 6.71 -11.12
CA ASP A 168 1.84 6.72 -12.42
C ASP A 168 1.71 8.16 -12.96
N LEU A 169 1.36 9.10 -12.08
CA LEU A 169 1.06 10.49 -12.43
C LEU A 169 2.20 11.43 -12.04
N ASN A 170 3.29 11.39 -12.81
CA ASN A 170 4.43 12.28 -12.63
C ASN A 170 5.09 12.71 -13.95
N TRP A 171 6.08 13.59 -13.85
CA TRP A 171 6.82 14.14 -14.99
C TRP A 171 7.54 13.08 -15.83
N ARG A 172 8.09 12.03 -15.22
CA ARG A 172 8.75 10.94 -15.96
C ARG A 172 7.74 10.23 -16.86
N THR A 173 6.59 9.85 -16.31
CA THR A 173 5.51 9.20 -17.09
C THR A 173 4.98 10.13 -18.18
N PHE A 174 4.71 11.40 -17.85
CA PHE A 174 4.24 12.39 -18.82
C PHE A 174 5.22 12.57 -19.99
N LEU A 175 6.51 12.76 -19.71
CA LEU A 175 7.53 12.93 -20.74
C LEU A 175 7.72 11.66 -21.57
N ARG A 176 7.75 10.48 -20.94
CA ARG A 176 7.82 9.20 -21.63
C ARG A 176 6.67 9.04 -22.62
N ASP A 177 5.44 9.22 -22.15
CA ASP A 177 4.24 9.01 -22.95
C ASP A 177 4.15 10.05 -24.08
N GLY A 178 4.54 11.31 -23.80
CA GLY A 178 4.66 12.36 -24.82
C GLY A 178 5.70 12.04 -25.90
N LEU A 179 6.87 11.50 -25.53
CA LEU A 179 7.90 11.08 -26.49
C LEU A 179 7.42 9.91 -27.36
N VAL A 180 6.74 8.92 -26.76
CA VAL A 180 6.15 7.79 -27.51
C VAL A 180 5.12 8.29 -28.51
N GLU A 181 4.27 9.24 -28.11
CA GLU A 181 3.27 9.82 -29.01
C GLU A 181 3.92 10.66 -30.13
N LEU A 182 4.97 11.42 -29.85
CA LEU A 182 5.73 12.14 -30.86
C LEU A 182 6.39 11.20 -31.88
N GLN A 183 6.99 10.09 -31.45
CA GLN A 183 7.50 9.07 -32.36
C GLN A 183 6.39 8.44 -33.21
N ARG A 184 5.20 8.24 -32.63
CA ARG A 184 4.04 7.75 -33.36
C ARG A 184 3.48 8.76 -34.36
N THR A 185 3.63 10.06 -34.16
CA THR A 185 2.95 11.07 -34.99
C THR A 185 3.88 11.83 -35.92
N ASN A 186 5.19 11.83 -35.67
CA ASN A 186 6.17 12.57 -36.47
C ASN A 186 7.11 11.61 -37.22
N GLU A 187 7.00 11.57 -38.56
CA GLU A 187 7.86 10.75 -39.41
C GLU A 187 9.36 11.05 -39.25
N ALA A 188 9.73 12.30 -38.95
CA ALA A 188 11.12 12.68 -38.71
C ALA A 188 11.66 12.13 -37.38
N ALA A 189 10.79 11.91 -36.38
CA ALA A 189 11.16 11.33 -35.09
C ALA A 189 11.26 9.79 -35.13
N ARG A 190 10.92 9.16 -36.25
CA ARG A 190 11.04 7.69 -36.47
C ARG A 190 12.34 7.28 -37.17
N ARG A 191 13.12 8.24 -37.68
CA ARG A 191 14.44 8.00 -38.32
C ARG A 191 15.54 8.22 -37.30
#